data_AF-A0A6I9XUJ8-F1
#
_entry.id   AF-A0A6I9XUJ8-F1
#
_cell.length_a   1.000
_cell.length_b   1.000
_cell.length_c   1.000
_cell.angle_alpha   90.00
_cell.angle_beta   90.00
_cell.angle_gamma   90.00
#
_symmetry.space_group_name_H-M   'P 1'
#
loop_
_entity.id
_entity.type
_entity.pdbx_description
1 polymer ?
#
loop_
_entity_poly.entity_id
_entity_poly.type
_entity_poly.pdbx_seq_one_letter_code
_entity_poly.pdbx_strand_id
1 'polypeptide(L)'
;MRCWERLNPVKRERLSEHSPAAHILSMEPKLQASFTVRADANPKSRKQKLRRFQMNPEPFWGPKARAKAGGGISSCLQEKRKLHQNKRKVCAEGNDDSHLKNFPCKRFRQGDCTLGDKCCYSHETQKE
;
A
#
# COMPACT_ATOMS: atom_id res chain seq x y z
N MET A 1 6.65 -18.84 19.75
CA MET A 1 5.37 -18.86 20.50
C MET A 1 5.60 -18.75 22.00
N ARG A 2 6.13 -19.79 22.67
CA ARG A 2 6.38 -19.78 24.13
C ARG A 2 7.22 -18.60 24.64
N CYS A 3 8.34 -18.28 23.97
CA CYS A 3 9.20 -17.15 24.37
C CYS A 3 8.52 -15.79 24.19
N TRP A 4 7.57 -15.70 23.26
CA TRP A 4 6.78 -14.49 23.05
C TRP A 4 5.70 -14.35 24.12
N GLU A 5 5.05 -15.45 24.50
CA GLU A 5 4.05 -15.48 25.57
C GLU A 5 4.63 -15.05 26.91
N ARG A 6 5.89 -15.41 27.21
CA ARG A 6 6.61 -14.89 28.39
C ARG A 6 6.71 -13.36 28.43
N LEU A 7 6.80 -12.70 27.28
CA LEU A 7 6.85 -11.24 27.17
C LEU A 7 5.45 -10.63 27.06
N ASN A 8 4.51 -11.37 26.49
CA ASN A 8 3.15 -10.94 26.16
C ASN A 8 2.17 -12.06 26.54
N PRO A 9 1.81 -12.19 27.83
CA PRO A 9 1.00 -13.31 28.30
C PRO A 9 -0.39 -13.28 27.67
N VAL A 10 -0.84 -14.45 27.21
CA VAL A 10 -2.17 -14.62 26.63
C VAL A 10 -3.20 -14.72 27.74
N LYS A 11 -4.39 -14.15 27.55
CA LYS A 11 -5.52 -14.30 28.49
C LYS A 11 -5.89 -15.77 28.60
N ARG A 12 -5.56 -16.41 29.74
CA ARG A 12 -5.74 -17.86 29.92
C ARG A 12 -7.20 -18.30 29.95
N GLU A 13 -8.11 -17.42 30.36
CA GLU A 13 -9.56 -17.65 30.31
C GLU A 13 -10.08 -17.96 28.89
N ARG A 14 -9.38 -17.46 27.86
CA ARG A 14 -9.74 -17.72 26.45
C ARG A 14 -9.18 -19.03 25.91
N LEU A 15 -8.31 -19.70 26.66
CA LEU A 15 -7.70 -20.96 26.29
C LEU A 15 -8.41 -22.08 27.06
N SER A 16 -9.17 -22.91 26.35
CA SER A 16 -9.68 -24.15 26.93
C SER A 16 -8.49 -25.05 27.33
N GLU A 17 -8.60 -25.73 28.47
CA GLU A 17 -7.56 -26.61 29.01
C GLU A 17 -7.15 -27.72 28.04
N HIS A 18 -8.10 -28.24 27.26
CA HIS A 18 -7.86 -29.28 26.26
C HIS A 18 -7.47 -28.74 24.89
N SER A 19 -7.30 -27.42 24.76
CA SER A 19 -6.86 -26.82 23.51
C SER A 19 -5.40 -27.20 23.22
N PRO A 20 -5.06 -27.54 21.96
CA PRO A 20 -3.67 -27.70 21.55
C PRO A 20 -2.79 -26.49 21.91
N ALA A 21 -3.37 -25.28 21.90
CA ALA A 21 -2.66 -24.06 22.29
C ALA A 21 -2.28 -24.06 23.78
N ALA A 22 -3.16 -24.51 24.67
CA ALA A 22 -2.87 -24.63 26.10
C ALA A 22 -1.76 -25.65 26.36
N HIS A 23 -1.81 -26.80 25.68
CA HIS A 23 -0.76 -27.82 25.78
C HIS A 23 0.59 -27.34 25.22
N ILE A 24 0.59 -26.56 24.14
CA ILE A 24 1.83 -25.97 23.61
C ILE A 24 2.41 -24.96 24.60
N LEU A 25 1.59 -24.12 25.22
CA LEU A 25 2.04 -23.05 26.13
C LEU A 25 2.42 -23.55 27.53
N SER A 26 1.92 -24.71 27.97
CA SER A 26 2.30 -25.31 29.26
C SER A 26 3.76 -25.78 29.30
N MET A 27 4.32 -26.16 28.15
CA MET A 27 5.72 -26.57 28.07
C MET A 27 6.65 -25.35 28.04
N GLU A 28 7.73 -25.40 28.83
CA GLU A 28 8.74 -24.35 28.83
C GLU A 28 9.56 -24.31 27.53
N PRO A 29 9.91 -23.10 27.05
CA PRO A 29 10.79 -22.96 25.89
C PRO A 29 12.23 -23.32 26.23
N LYS A 30 12.79 -24.31 25.54
CA LYS A 30 14.22 -24.67 25.64
C LYS A 30 15.15 -23.59 25.07
N LEU A 31 14.70 -22.88 24.03
CA LEU A 31 15.46 -21.82 23.37
C LEU A 31 14.91 -20.46 23.80
N GLN A 32 15.76 -19.57 24.31
CA GLN A 32 15.40 -18.18 24.54
C GLN A 32 15.61 -17.36 23.25
N ALA A 33 14.51 -17.01 22.59
CA ALA A 33 14.54 -16.18 21.39
C ALA A 33 14.49 -14.70 21.77
N SER A 34 15.38 -13.88 21.19
CA SER A 34 15.27 -12.42 21.28
C SER A 34 14.34 -11.90 20.19
N PHE A 35 13.40 -11.03 20.58
CA PHE A 35 12.48 -10.33 19.68
C PHE A 35 12.87 -8.87 19.44
N THR A 36 14.03 -8.43 19.95
CA THR A 36 14.55 -7.09 19.68
C THR A 36 14.88 -6.96 18.20
N VAL A 37 14.41 -5.90 17.55
CA VAL A 37 14.76 -5.61 16.15
C VAL A 37 16.27 -5.39 16.08
N ARG A 38 16.98 -6.28 15.37
CA ARG A 38 18.42 -6.14 15.21
C ARG A 38 18.76 -4.95 14.30
N ALA A 39 19.87 -4.28 14.58
CA ALA A 39 20.32 -3.12 13.81
C ALA A 39 20.73 -3.46 12.36
N ASP A 40 21.21 -4.68 12.14
CA ASP A 40 21.57 -5.23 10.83
C ASP A 40 20.34 -5.63 9.98
N ALA A 41 19.22 -5.95 10.63
CA ALA A 41 17.95 -6.30 9.98
C ALA A 41 17.23 -5.10 9.34
N ASN A 42 17.82 -3.90 9.36
CA ASN A 42 17.28 -2.72 8.67
C ASN A 42 17.96 -2.54 7.29
N PRO A 43 17.31 -2.96 6.19
CA PRO A 43 17.90 -2.87 4.86
C PRO A 43 18.11 -1.40 4.45
N LYS A 44 19.11 -1.15 3.61
CA LYS A 44 19.45 0.20 3.11
C LYS A 44 18.25 0.90 2.47
N SER A 45 17.42 0.17 1.74
CA SER A 45 16.19 0.70 1.13
C SER A 45 15.24 1.31 2.17
N ARG A 46 15.01 0.64 3.31
CA ARG A 46 14.17 1.15 4.39
C ARG A 46 14.82 2.35 5.09
N LYS A 47 16.14 2.30 5.32
CA LYS A 47 16.91 3.45 5.87
C LYS A 47 16.81 4.69 4.97
N GLN A 48 16.90 4.49 3.67
CA GLN A 48 16.81 5.55 2.65
C GLN A 48 15.35 5.92 2.29
N LYS A 49 14.35 5.31 2.95
CA LYS A 49 12.92 5.48 2.67
C LYS A 49 12.58 5.30 1.18
N LEU A 50 13.31 4.41 0.51
CA LEU A 50 13.13 4.12 -0.90
C LEU A 50 11.77 3.46 -1.11
N ARG A 51 11.00 3.95 -2.08
CA ARG A 51 9.71 3.35 -2.40
C ARG A 51 9.94 1.95 -2.96
N ARG A 52 9.01 1.02 -2.67
CA ARG A 52 9.04 -0.32 -3.29
C ARG A 52 9.12 -0.24 -4.82
N PHE A 53 8.44 0.75 -5.38
CA PHE A 53 8.51 1.10 -6.80
C PHE A 53 8.93 2.57 -6.91
N GLN A 54 10.10 2.80 -7.50
CA GLN A 54 10.56 4.15 -7.80
C GLN A 54 9.64 4.80 -8.84
N MET A 55 9.54 6.13 -8.80
CA MET A 55 8.88 6.84 -9.90
C MET A 55 9.63 6.54 -11.19
N ASN A 56 8.87 6.18 -12.21
CA ASN A 56 9.42 5.82 -13.49
C ASN A 56 10.09 7.07 -14.13
N PRO A 57 11.38 7.00 -14.50
CA PRO A 57 12.10 8.14 -15.05
C PRO A 57 11.53 8.66 -16.37
N GLU A 58 10.96 7.77 -17.21
CA GLU A 58 10.44 8.15 -18.52
C GLU A 58 9.01 7.63 -18.75
N PRO A 59 8.12 8.41 -19.39
CA PRO A 59 6.83 7.91 -19.82
C PRO A 59 6.98 6.63 -20.65
N PHE A 60 6.16 5.62 -20.39
CA PHE A 60 6.08 4.37 -21.17
C PHE A 60 7.29 3.42 -21.06
N TRP A 61 8.06 3.47 -19.97
CA TRP A 61 9.16 2.54 -19.62
C TRP A 61 8.76 1.07 -19.40
N GLY A 62 7.56 0.67 -19.82
CA GLY A 62 7.05 -0.69 -19.73
C GLY A 62 7.17 -1.46 -21.05
N PRO A 63 6.90 -2.77 -21.04
CA PRO A 63 6.84 -3.58 -22.26
C PRO A 63 5.92 -2.94 -23.30
N LYS A 64 6.42 -2.79 -24.53
CA LYS A 64 5.63 -2.24 -25.65
C LYS A 64 4.43 -3.15 -25.94
N ALA A 65 3.40 -2.58 -26.56
CA ALA A 65 2.25 -3.35 -27.01
C ALA A 65 2.70 -4.51 -27.93
N ARG A 66 2.08 -5.69 -27.76
CA ARG A 66 2.35 -6.87 -28.60
C ARG A 66 2.10 -6.52 -30.07
N ALA A 67 3.00 -6.95 -30.95
CA ALA A 67 2.82 -6.81 -32.39
C ALA A 67 1.56 -7.57 -32.84
N LYS A 68 0.77 -6.96 -33.74
CA LYS A 68 -0.35 -7.62 -34.41
C LYS A 68 0.08 -8.02 -35.82
N ALA A 69 -0.38 -9.18 -36.30
CA ALA A 69 -0.21 -9.57 -37.69
C ALA A 69 -1.06 -8.64 -38.59
N GLY A 70 -0.44 -8.03 -39.60
CA GLY A 70 -1.06 -7.04 -40.50
C GLY A 70 -0.58 -5.62 -40.21
N GLY A 71 0.39 -5.16 -41.03
CA GLY A 71 1.03 -3.83 -40.95
C GLY A 71 0.14 -2.66 -41.35
N GLY A 72 -1.06 -2.56 -40.76
CA GLY A 72 -1.93 -1.39 -40.92
C GLY A 72 -1.37 -0.19 -40.19
N ILE A 73 -0.90 0.79 -40.95
CA ILE A 73 -0.46 2.10 -40.46
C ILE A 73 -1.69 2.89 -39.97
N SER A 74 -1.51 3.61 -38.87
CA SER A 74 -2.42 4.63 -38.32
C SER A 74 -3.60 4.17 -37.46
N SER A 75 -3.26 3.71 -36.26
CA SER A 75 -3.65 4.50 -35.08
C SER A 75 -2.34 4.98 -34.47
N CYS A 76 -2.27 6.25 -34.10
CA CYS A 76 -1.07 6.78 -33.46
C CYS A 76 -0.70 5.86 -32.29
N LEU A 77 0.57 5.46 -32.15
CA LEU A 77 1.00 4.57 -31.07
C LEU A 77 0.55 5.09 -29.69
N GLN A 78 0.39 6.41 -29.56
CA GLN A 78 -0.14 7.09 -28.38
C GLN A 78 -1.63 6.76 -28.14
N GLU A 79 -2.43 6.63 -29.18
CA GLU A 79 -3.85 6.31 -29.12
C GLU A 79 -4.08 4.86 -28.64
N LYS A 80 -3.31 3.90 -29.18
CA LYS A 80 -3.28 2.51 -28.68
C LYS A 80 -2.84 2.42 -27.22
N ARG A 81 -1.88 3.25 -26.79
CA ARG A 81 -1.45 3.30 -25.39
C ARG A 81 -2.57 3.83 -24.47
N LYS A 82 -3.32 4.86 -24.90
CA LYS A 82 -4.46 5.41 -24.13
C LYS A 82 -5.55 4.37 -23.87
N LEU A 83 -5.88 3.53 -24.86
CA LEU A 83 -6.94 2.52 -24.73
C LEU A 83 -6.68 1.48 -23.62
N HIS A 84 -5.41 1.20 -23.30
CA HIS A 84 -5.03 0.08 -22.46
C HIS A 84 -4.43 0.51 -21.09
N GLN A 85 -4.30 1.81 -20.82
CA GLN A 85 -3.87 2.32 -19.51
C GLN A 85 -5.10 2.71 -18.67
N ASN A 86 -5.02 2.50 -17.35
CA ASN A 86 -6.06 2.88 -16.39
C ASN A 86 -7.48 2.39 -16.73
N LYS A 87 -7.65 1.09 -17.00
CA LYS A 87 -8.98 0.44 -17.08
C LYS A 87 -9.82 0.49 -15.79
N ARG A 88 -9.37 1.23 -14.76
CA ARG A 88 -10.30 1.69 -13.73
C ARG A 88 -11.27 2.62 -14.43
N LYS A 89 -12.51 2.15 -14.56
CA LYS A 89 -13.68 2.89 -15.03
C LYS A 89 -13.50 4.36 -14.65
N VAL A 90 -13.33 5.24 -15.65
CA VAL A 90 -13.53 6.67 -15.41
C VAL A 90 -14.90 6.75 -14.74
N CYS A 91 -14.96 7.28 -13.53
CA CYS A 91 -16.22 7.48 -12.84
C CYS A 91 -17.13 8.21 -13.83
N ALA A 92 -18.25 7.58 -14.18
CA ALA A 92 -19.20 8.14 -15.11
C ALA A 92 -19.50 9.59 -14.68
N GLU A 93 -19.40 10.52 -15.60
CA GLU A 93 -19.78 11.92 -15.39
C GLU A 93 -21.23 11.93 -14.89
N GLY A 94 -21.43 12.27 -13.61
CA GLY A 94 -22.74 12.26 -12.97
C GLY A 94 -22.83 11.56 -11.61
N ASN A 95 -21.78 11.56 -10.78
CA ASN A 95 -21.91 11.22 -9.36
C ASN A 95 -21.64 12.46 -8.51
N ASP A 96 -22.53 12.72 -7.56
CA ASP A 96 -22.48 13.81 -6.60
C ASP A 96 -21.17 13.77 -5.79
N ASP A 97 -20.17 14.50 -6.29
CA ASP A 97 -18.80 14.56 -5.79
C ASP A 97 -18.70 15.29 -4.44
N SER A 98 -19.83 15.82 -3.94
CA SER A 98 -19.90 16.56 -2.68
C SER A 98 -19.42 15.74 -1.48
N HIS A 99 -19.65 14.43 -1.47
CA HIS A 99 -19.18 13.55 -0.39
C HIS A 99 -17.65 13.40 -0.35
N LEU A 100 -16.94 13.62 -1.46
CA LEU A 100 -15.49 13.51 -1.51
C LEU A 100 -14.79 14.66 -0.76
N LYS A 101 -15.47 15.80 -0.60
CA LYS A 101 -15.02 16.94 0.21
C LYS A 101 -14.95 16.60 1.70
N ASN A 102 -15.61 15.54 2.18
CA ASN A 102 -15.49 15.09 3.57
C ASN A 102 -14.14 14.42 3.87
N PHE A 103 -13.36 14.05 2.86
CA PHE A 103 -12.09 13.35 3.04
C PHE A 103 -10.89 14.28 2.78
N PRO A 104 -9.88 14.29 3.67
CA PRO A 104 -8.71 15.15 3.50
C PRO A 104 -7.88 14.76 2.29
N CYS A 105 -7.45 15.76 1.52
CA CYS A 105 -6.64 15.57 0.33
C CYS A 105 -5.23 15.09 0.70
N LYS A 106 -4.92 13.85 0.33
CA LYS A 106 -3.60 13.24 0.57
C LYS A 106 -2.47 14.00 -0.12
N ARG A 107 -2.72 14.56 -1.32
CA ARG A 107 -1.73 15.36 -2.07
C ARG A 107 -1.48 16.71 -1.41
N PHE A 108 -2.53 17.34 -0.88
CA PHE A 108 -2.41 18.61 -0.15
C PHE A 108 -1.65 18.43 1.15
N ARG A 109 -1.93 17.35 1.90
CA ARG A 109 -1.16 16.98 3.10
C ARG A 109 0.33 16.73 2.82
N GLN A 110 0.67 16.37 1.59
CA GLN A 110 2.05 16.14 1.14
C GLN A 110 2.70 17.40 0.52
N GLY A 111 1.94 18.48 0.32
CA GLY A 111 2.42 19.71 -0.32
C GLY A 111 2.36 19.71 -1.86
N ASP A 112 1.86 18.64 -2.48
CA ASP A 112 1.94 18.40 -3.92
C ASP A 112 0.59 18.58 -4.66
N CYS A 113 -0.39 19.25 -4.04
CA CYS A 113 -1.70 19.46 -4.67
C CYS A 113 -1.69 20.68 -5.60
N THR A 114 -1.73 20.42 -6.90
CA THR A 114 -1.76 21.45 -7.96
C THR A 114 -3.17 21.93 -8.30
N LEU A 115 -4.20 21.36 -7.67
CA LEU A 115 -5.60 21.61 -8.01
C LEU A 115 -6.24 22.74 -7.20
N GLY A 116 -5.63 23.17 -6.09
CA GLY A 116 -6.15 24.24 -5.23
C GLY A 116 -7.62 24.01 -4.85
N ASP A 117 -8.46 25.02 -5.01
CA ASP A 117 -9.89 24.98 -4.67
C ASP A 117 -10.72 24.06 -5.57
N LYS A 118 -10.19 23.69 -6.74
CA LYS A 118 -10.82 22.73 -7.67
C LYS A 118 -10.57 21.28 -7.27
N CYS A 119 -9.88 21.02 -6.16
CA CYS A 119 -9.65 19.65 -5.69
C CYS A 119 -10.95 19.03 -5.15
N CYS A 120 -11.30 17.81 -5.57
CA CYS A 120 -12.46 17.06 -5.07
C CYS A 120 -12.41 16.75 -3.56
N TYR A 121 -11.24 16.81 -2.94
CA TYR A 121 -11.00 16.46 -1.54
C TYR A 121 -10.79 17.70 -0.66
N SER A 122 -11.02 17.63 0.66
CA SER A 122 -10.84 18.79 1.54
C SER A 122 -9.38 19.19 1.71
N HIS A 123 -9.14 20.50 1.71
CA HIS A 123 -7.86 21.14 2.05
C HIS A 123 -7.90 21.75 3.46
N GLU A 124 -8.71 21.18 4.35
CA GLU A 124 -8.72 21.60 5.75
C GLU A 124 -7.38 21.20 6.38
N THR A 125 -6.52 22.21 6.59
CA THR A 125 -5.48 22.12 7.61
C THR A 125 -6.19 21.92 8.93
N GLN A 126 -6.12 20.71 9.50
CA GLN A 126 -6.47 20.49 10.90
C GLN A 126 -5.67 21.51 11.71
N LYS A 127 -6.35 22.60 12.13
CA LYS A 127 -5.85 23.46 13.20
C LYS A 127 -5.94 22.61 14.46
N GLU A 128 -4.82 22.54 15.18
CA GLU A 128 -4.72 21.97 16.53
C GLU A 128 -5.76 22.57 17.49
#